data_AF-A0A1F9TSM0-F1
#
_entry.id   AF-A0A1F9TSM0-F1
#
_cell.length_a   1.000
_cell.length_b   1.000
_cell.length_c   1.000
_cell.angle_alpha   90.00
_cell.angle_beta   90.00
_cell.angle_gamma   90.00
#
_symmetry.space_group_name_H-M   'P 1'
#
loop_
_entity.id
_entity.type
_entity.pdbx_description
1 polymer ?
#
loop_
_entity_poly.entity_id
_entity_poly.type
_entity_poly.pdbx_seq_one_letter_code
_entity_poly.pdbx_strand_id
1 'polypeptide(L)'
;MSDNDRLVYSTGPDGKVTCPNCGKTPCECPEGLAGELRQRTQTEPVRVLFKKTGKGSGMTLIEKLPMHPAGKEELLKKFKKRLGAGGSVKDGVLELQGDRRAFVKTELEAAGYKVRLIG
;
A
#
# COMPACT_ATOMS: atom_id res chain seq x y z
N MET A 1 -16.28 -12.88 44.91
CA MET A 1 -16.22 -14.20 44.25
C MET A 1 -15.75 -13.94 42.82
N SER A 2 -14.54 -13.38 42.62
CA SER A 2 -13.24 -14.07 42.65
C SER A 2 -13.10 -15.03 41.47
N ASP A 3 -12.32 -14.68 40.45
CA ASP A 3 -11.18 -15.51 40.02
C ASP A 3 -10.24 -14.75 39.06
N ASN A 4 -9.15 -14.23 39.65
CA ASN A 4 -7.79 -14.22 39.13
C ASN A 4 -7.49 -13.65 37.74
N ASP A 5 -7.28 -12.32 37.74
CA ASP A 5 -6.21 -11.67 37.00
C ASP A 5 -4.89 -12.42 37.28
N ARG A 6 -4.57 -13.37 36.40
CA ARG A 6 -3.43 -14.28 36.57
C ARG A 6 -2.17 -13.54 36.13
N LEU A 7 -1.70 -12.67 37.01
CA LEU A 7 -0.37 -12.06 36.98
C LEU A 7 0.68 -13.19 37.06
N VAL A 8 1.07 -13.70 35.89
CA VAL A 8 2.10 -14.73 35.75
C VAL A 8 3.47 -14.11 35.95
N TYR A 9 3.97 -14.20 37.19
CA TYR A 9 5.37 -14.01 37.50
C TYR A 9 6.18 -15.16 36.88
N SER A 10 6.88 -14.88 35.77
CA SER A 10 7.87 -15.79 35.20
C SER A 10 9.15 -15.76 36.04
N THR A 11 9.14 -16.44 37.18
CA THR A 11 10.36 -16.76 37.92
C THR A 11 10.60 -18.27 37.82
N GLY A 12 11.26 -18.70 36.73
CA GLY A 12 11.73 -20.06 36.53
C GLY A 12 12.52 -20.19 35.22
N PRO A 13 13.64 -20.94 35.17
CA PRO A 13 14.75 -20.73 34.20
C PRO A 13 14.52 -21.28 32.79
N ASP A 14 13.39 -21.90 32.50
CA ASP A 14 13.19 -22.71 31.29
C ASP A 14 12.14 -22.08 30.36
N GLY A 15 12.48 -20.91 29.84
CA GLY A 15 11.68 -20.06 28.94
C GLY A 15 11.32 -20.72 27.61
N LYS A 16 10.46 -21.75 27.64
CA LYS A 16 9.82 -22.29 26.44
C LYS A 16 8.56 -21.50 26.13
N VAL A 17 8.74 -20.51 25.26
CA VAL A 17 7.67 -19.74 24.62
C VAL A 17 6.73 -20.73 23.91
N THR A 18 5.62 -21.03 24.57
CA THR A 18 4.55 -21.84 24.01
C THR A 18 3.74 -20.94 23.08
N CYS A 19 3.50 -21.38 21.84
CA CYS A 19 2.74 -20.56 20.89
C CYS A 19 1.32 -20.33 21.44
N PRO A 20 0.87 -19.07 21.61
CA PRO A 20 -0.45 -18.75 22.19
C PRO A 20 -1.63 -19.17 21.31
N ASN A 21 -1.38 -19.65 20.09
CA ASN A 21 -2.41 -20.10 19.16
C ASN A 21 -2.66 -21.61 19.23
N CYS A 22 -1.61 -22.43 19.37
CA CYS A 22 -1.74 -23.89 19.28
C CYS A 22 -1.18 -24.68 20.48
N GLY A 23 -0.51 -24.01 21.43
CA GLY A 23 -0.04 -24.65 22.65
C GLY A 23 1.10 -25.68 22.49
N LYS A 24 1.76 -25.76 21.33
CA LYS A 24 2.75 -26.81 21.01
C LYS A 24 4.10 -26.24 20.54
N THR A 25 5.18 -26.99 20.80
CA THR A 25 6.55 -26.72 20.33
C THR A 25 7.17 -28.01 19.79
N PRO A 26 7.80 -28.03 18.60
CA PRO A 26 7.92 -26.95 17.60
C PRO A 26 6.62 -26.81 16.79
N CYS A 27 6.21 -25.57 16.51
CA CYS A 27 5.01 -25.30 15.73
C CYS A 27 5.36 -25.10 14.25
N GLU A 28 4.68 -25.84 13.36
CA GLU A 28 4.67 -25.62 11.90
C GLU A 28 3.45 -24.80 11.46
N CYS A 29 2.88 -23.98 12.36
CA CYS A 29 1.78 -23.09 12.00
C CYS A 29 2.29 -22.11 10.94
N PRO A 30 1.61 -21.97 9.79
CA PRO A 30 1.98 -20.98 8.80
C PRO A 30 1.94 -19.61 9.47
N GLU A 31 3.06 -18.89 9.45
CA GLU A 31 3.15 -17.51 9.95
C GLU A 31 2.10 -16.66 9.21
N GLY A 32 0.95 -16.49 9.84
CA GLY A 32 -0.24 -16.07 9.12
C GLY A 32 -1.36 -15.55 10.02
N LEU A 33 -1.04 -15.10 11.23
CA LEU A 33 -1.79 -14.01 11.87
C LEU A 33 -1.46 -12.68 11.17
N ALA A 34 -1.55 -12.66 9.84
CA ALA A 34 -1.56 -11.44 9.06
C ALA A 34 -2.92 -10.81 9.31
N GLY A 35 -3.02 -10.07 10.43
CA GLY A 35 -4.13 -9.16 10.67
C GLY A 35 -4.45 -8.42 9.38
N GLU A 36 -5.74 -8.31 9.09
CA GLU A 36 -6.33 -7.65 7.91
C GLU A 36 -5.37 -6.59 7.41
N LEU A 37 -4.78 -6.81 6.21
CA LEU A 37 -3.82 -5.95 5.52
C LEU A 37 -3.89 -4.55 6.11
N ARG A 38 -2.97 -4.21 7.04
CA ARG A 38 -3.02 -2.94 7.79
C ARG A 38 -3.35 -1.87 6.78
N GLN A 39 -4.61 -1.42 6.78
CA GLN A 39 -5.08 -0.52 5.74
C GLN A 39 -4.15 0.65 5.90
N ARG A 40 -3.27 0.88 4.92
CA ARG A 40 -2.33 2.00 4.98
C ARG A 40 -3.22 3.18 5.29
N THR A 41 -3.07 3.75 6.49
CA THR A 41 -4.00 4.74 7.01
C THR A 41 -3.81 5.99 6.16
N GLN A 42 -4.44 6.00 4.99
CA GLN A 42 -4.37 7.10 4.08
C GLN A 42 -5.28 8.17 4.66
N THR A 43 -4.65 9.22 5.17
CA THR A 43 -5.34 10.43 5.62
C THR A 43 -6.12 11.05 4.46
N GLU A 44 -5.63 10.91 3.23
CA GLU A 44 -6.29 11.42 2.02
C GLU A 44 -6.16 10.44 0.83
N PRO A 45 -7.21 10.23 0.02
CA PRO A 45 -7.12 9.36 -1.16
C PRO A 45 -6.25 9.97 -2.26
N VAL A 46 -5.60 9.10 -3.04
CA VAL A 46 -4.82 9.48 -4.22
C VAL A 46 -5.76 10.06 -5.27
N ARG A 47 -5.46 11.23 -5.80
CA ARG A 47 -6.31 11.91 -6.78
C ARG A 47 -5.73 11.68 -8.17
N VAL A 48 -6.56 11.19 -9.09
CA VAL A 48 -6.14 10.95 -10.48
C VAL A 48 -6.98 11.83 -11.38
N LEU A 49 -6.33 12.76 -12.08
CA LEU A 49 -6.93 13.73 -12.98
C LEU A 49 -6.51 13.45 -14.41
N PHE A 50 -7.31 13.90 -15.37
CA PHE A 50 -6.92 13.91 -16.76
C PHE A 50 -7.04 15.30 -17.35
N LYS A 51 -5.92 15.78 -17.87
CA LYS A 51 -5.80 17.07 -18.53
C LYS A 51 -5.68 16.84 -20.02
N LYS A 52 -6.75 17.14 -20.76
CA LYS A 52 -6.71 17.11 -22.22
C LYS A 52 -5.99 18.36 -22.72
N THR A 53 -4.86 18.20 -23.41
CA THR A 53 -4.22 19.32 -24.10
C THR A 53 -4.81 19.43 -25.50
N GLY A 54 -5.25 20.63 -25.90
CA GLY A 54 -6.07 20.82 -27.11
C GLY A 54 -5.42 20.39 -28.43
N LYS A 55 -4.09 20.19 -28.46
CA LYS A 55 -3.32 19.79 -29.65
C LYS A 55 -2.45 18.54 -29.46
N GLY A 56 -2.71 17.72 -28.44
CA GLY A 56 -1.84 16.57 -28.15
C GLY A 56 -2.52 15.44 -27.37
N SER A 57 -1.76 14.37 -27.15
CA SER A 57 -2.17 13.24 -26.31
C SER A 57 -2.36 13.75 -24.88
N GLY A 58 -3.59 13.70 -24.37
CA GLY A 58 -3.91 14.19 -23.02
C GLY A 58 -3.01 13.59 -21.93
N MET A 59 -2.90 14.24 -20.78
CA MET A 59 -2.01 13.85 -19.69
C MET A 59 -2.82 13.39 -18.48
N THR A 60 -2.47 12.24 -17.91
CA THR A 60 -3.01 11.78 -16.63
C THR A 60 -2.10 12.28 -15.51
N LEU A 61 -2.66 12.99 -14.53
CA LEU A 61 -1.97 13.53 -13.37
C LEU A 61 -2.36 12.74 -12.12
N ILE A 62 -1.39 12.35 -11.30
CA ILE A 62 -1.60 11.59 -10.06
C ILE A 62 -1.05 12.40 -8.90
N GLU A 63 -1.95 12.93 -8.08
CA GLU A 63 -1.65 13.79 -6.94
C GLU A 63 -1.88 13.07 -5.61
N LYS A 64 -1.38 13.66 -4.52
CA LYS A 64 -1.59 13.19 -3.14
C LYS A 64 -1.15 11.74 -2.90
N LEU A 65 -0.10 11.31 -3.61
CA LEU A 65 0.48 10.00 -3.42
C LEU A 65 1.39 10.00 -2.17
N PRO A 66 1.02 9.30 -1.07
CA PRO A 66 1.70 9.37 0.22
C PRO A 66 2.92 8.45 0.21
N MET A 67 3.93 8.84 -0.55
CA MET A 67 5.18 8.09 -0.66
C MET A 67 6.36 9.04 -0.87
N HIS A 68 7.54 8.55 -0.53
CA HIS A 68 8.80 9.24 -0.75
C HIS A 68 9.04 9.44 -2.26
N PRO A 69 9.68 10.53 -2.71
CA PRO A 69 10.00 10.77 -4.12
C PRO A 69 10.68 9.57 -4.80
N ALA A 70 11.63 8.90 -4.13
CA ALA A 70 12.27 7.69 -4.64
C ALA A 70 11.26 6.57 -5.00
N GLY A 71 10.25 6.36 -4.14
CA GLY A 71 9.18 5.39 -4.41
C GLY A 71 8.27 5.81 -5.58
N LYS A 72 8.07 7.12 -5.78
CA LYS A 72 7.35 7.65 -6.95
C LYS A 72 8.07 7.34 -8.24
N GLU A 73 9.39 7.49 -8.25
CA GLU A 73 10.22 7.17 -9.42
C GLU A 73 10.22 5.67 -9.73
N GLU A 74 10.25 4.81 -8.71
CA GLU A 74 10.11 3.36 -8.91
C GLU A 74 8.74 2.98 -9.48
N LEU A 75 7.66 3.56 -8.95
CA LEU A 75 6.32 3.35 -9.52
C LEU A 75 6.23 3.87 -10.95
N LEU A 76 6.82 5.03 -11.23
CA LEU A 76 6.88 5.57 -12.58
C LEU A 76 7.62 4.62 -13.53
N LYS A 77 8.73 4.02 -13.11
CA LYS A 77 9.44 2.99 -13.89
C LYS A 77 8.56 1.76 -14.15
N LYS A 78 7.80 1.30 -13.16
CA LYS A 78 6.84 0.20 -13.32
C LYS A 78 5.74 0.54 -14.32
N PHE A 79 5.15 1.74 -14.21
CA PHE A 79 4.13 2.22 -15.14
C PHE A 79 4.68 2.38 -16.56
N LYS A 80 5.89 2.93 -16.74
CA LYS A 80 6.58 3.02 -18.03
C LYS A 80 6.77 1.65 -18.68
N LYS A 81 7.22 0.65 -17.92
CA LYS A 81 7.41 -0.73 -18.41
C LYS A 81 6.10 -1.38 -18.85
N ARG A 82 5.00 -1.14 -18.13
CA ARG A 82 3.69 -1.76 -18.42
C ARG A 82 2.92 -1.06 -19.54
N LEU A 83 2.94 0.27 -19.56
CA LEU A 83 2.13 1.07 -20.47
C LEU A 83 2.87 1.49 -21.75
N GLY A 84 4.20 1.38 -21.78
CA GLY A 84 5.04 1.91 -22.86
C GLY A 84 4.89 3.43 -23.03
N ALA A 85 4.35 4.13 -22.04
CA ALA A 85 4.03 5.54 -22.11
C ALA A 85 5.12 6.38 -21.43
N GLY A 86 5.36 7.57 -21.97
CA GLY A 86 6.19 8.59 -21.33
C GLY A 86 5.54 9.10 -20.04
N GLY A 87 6.37 9.55 -19.10
CA GLY A 87 5.91 10.17 -17.86
C GLY A 87 7.06 10.69 -17.02
N SER A 88 6.74 11.59 -16.10
CA SER A 88 7.71 12.27 -15.23
C SER A 88 7.09 12.53 -13.86
N VAL A 89 7.91 12.67 -12.84
CA VAL A 89 7.46 13.19 -11.53
C VAL A 89 7.82 14.68 -11.50
N LYS A 90 6.82 15.55 -11.33
CA LYS A 90 7.02 16.99 -11.12
C LYS A 90 6.36 17.41 -9.82
N ASP A 91 7.10 18.10 -8.96
CA ASP A 91 6.57 18.62 -7.69
C ASP A 91 5.85 17.57 -6.83
N GLY A 92 6.29 16.31 -6.92
CA GLY A 92 5.67 15.18 -6.22
C GLY A 92 4.37 14.66 -6.84
N VAL A 93 3.96 15.17 -8.01
CA VAL A 93 2.86 14.68 -8.85
C VAL A 93 3.43 13.80 -9.95
N LEU A 94 2.84 12.62 -10.18
CA LEU A 94 3.20 11.81 -11.35
C LEU A 94 2.37 12.26 -12.55
N GLU A 95 3.05 12.57 -13.65
CA GLU A 95 2.43 12.88 -14.94
C GLU A 95 2.67 11.71 -15.90
N LEU A 96 1.61 11.19 -16.51
CA LEU A 96 1.66 10.12 -17.51
C LEU A 96 1.02 10.62 -18.81
N GLN A 97 1.63 10.30 -19.94
CA GLN A 97 1.07 10.62 -21.25
C GLN A 97 -0.05 9.63 -21.63
N GLY A 98 -1.15 10.15 -22.15
CA GLY A 98 -2.36 9.42 -22.52
C GLY A 98 -3.44 9.40 -21.43
N ASP A 99 -4.62 8.91 -21.79
CA ASP A 99 -5.66 8.58 -20.81
C ASP A 99 -5.37 7.18 -20.26
N ARG A 100 -4.83 7.14 -19.04
CA ARG A 100 -4.45 5.90 -18.34
C ARG A 100 -5.16 5.80 -16.99
N ARG A 101 -6.27 6.52 -16.81
CA ARG A 101 -6.99 6.64 -15.53
C ARG A 101 -7.45 5.27 -15.00
N ALA A 102 -8.00 4.44 -15.87
CA ALA A 102 -8.47 3.10 -15.52
C ALA A 102 -7.33 2.20 -15.04
N PHE A 103 -6.23 2.15 -15.80
CA PHE A 103 -5.06 1.34 -15.44
C PHE A 103 -4.42 1.80 -14.13
N VAL A 104 -4.23 3.12 -13.98
CA VAL A 104 -3.66 3.71 -12.77
C VAL A 104 -4.52 3.40 -11.55
N LYS A 105 -5.85 3.50 -11.68
CA LYS A 105 -6.79 3.12 -10.63
C LYS A 105 -6.59 1.66 -10.23
N THR A 106 -6.62 0.72 -11.17
CA THR A 106 -6.47 -0.71 -10.88
C THR A 106 -5.13 -1.04 -10.22
N GLU A 107 -4.02 -0.48 -10.70
CA GLU A 107 -2.71 -0.73 -10.10
C GLU A 107 -2.58 -0.15 -8.69
N LEU A 108 -3.07 1.06 -8.48
CA LEU A 108 -3.02 1.70 -7.16
C LEU A 108 -3.94 0.99 -6.15
N GLU A 109 -5.13 0.56 -6.58
CA GLU A 109 -6.04 -0.24 -5.77
C GLU A 109 -5.43 -1.61 -5.43
N ALA A 110 -4.80 -2.28 -6.41
CA ALA A 110 -4.09 -3.53 -6.18
C ALA A 110 -2.89 -3.37 -5.23
N ALA A 111 -2.24 -2.20 -5.24
CA ALA A 111 -1.19 -1.84 -4.29
C ALA A 111 -1.74 -1.39 -2.91
N GLY A 112 -3.05 -1.42 -2.70
CA GLY A 112 -3.71 -1.10 -1.43
C GLY A 112 -3.90 0.40 -1.18
N TYR A 113 -3.86 1.24 -2.22
CA TYR A 113 -4.15 2.66 -2.12
C TYR A 113 -5.63 2.95 -2.45
N LYS A 114 -6.25 3.84 -1.69
CA LYS A 114 -7.56 4.42 -2.03
C LYS A 114 -7.38 5.48 -3.10
N VAL A 115 -8.05 5.29 -4.24
CA VAL A 115 -7.96 6.19 -5.40
C VAL A 115 -9.30 6.90 -5.62
N ARG A 116 -9.23 8.20 -5.87
CA ARG A 116 -10.34 9.03 -6.32
C ARG A 116 -10.04 9.57 -7.71
N LEU A 117 -10.85 9.17 -8.69
CA LEU A 117 -10.83 9.77 -10.01
C LEU A 117 -11.48 11.16 -9.93
N ILE A 118 -10.79 12.18 -10.44
CA ILE A 118 -11.32 13.53 -10.60
C ILE A 118 -11.40 13.79 -12.10
N GLY A 119 -12.58 14.17 -12.58
CA GLY A 119 -12.88 14.35 -14.00
C GLY A 119 -13.89 15.46 -14.18
#